data_AF-A0A7V4IGF6-F1
#
_entry.id   AF-A0A7V4IGF6-F1
#
_cell.length_a   1.000
_cell.length_b   1.000
_cell.length_c   1.000
_cell.angle_alpha   90.00
_cell.angle_beta   90.00
_cell.angle_gamma   90.00
#
_symmetry.space_group_name_H-M   'P 1'
#
loop_
_entity.id
_entity.type
_entity.pdbx_description
1 polymer ?
#
loop_
_entity_poly.entity_id
_entity_poly.type
_entity_poly.pdbx_seq_one_letter_code
_entity_poly.pdbx_strand_id
1 'polypeptide(L)'
;MNVYEKSLISVLAVSALLCLIALPLALNKIPRNRLYGYRTRATLADDGMWYAANAYFGKRMLVAVLLGALAMVAIYRIGTLSPDAFIKVSVVMLTVPSGVAALLTHFFIRARLRGR
;
A
#
# COMPACT_ATOMS: atom_id res chain seq x y z
N MET A 1 4.82 -1.98 27.74
CA MET A 1 4.64 -2.48 26.36
C MET A 1 5.82 -3.34 25.94
N ASN A 2 5.57 -4.63 25.68
CA ASN A 2 6.58 -5.57 25.20
C ASN A 2 6.88 -5.35 23.70
N VAL A 3 7.87 -6.07 23.17
CA VAL A 3 8.33 -5.93 21.77
C VAL A 3 7.28 -6.34 20.74
N TYR A 4 6.44 -7.34 21.06
CA TYR A 4 5.35 -7.79 20.21
C TYR A 4 4.27 -6.71 20.08
N GLU A 5 3.85 -6.13 21.20
CA GLU A 5 2.86 -5.05 21.26
C GLU A 5 3.35 -3.81 20.51
N LYS A 6 4.61 -3.41 20.73
CA LYS A 6 5.24 -2.29 20.00
C LYS A 6 5.19 -2.52 18.50
N SER A 7 5.65 -3.69 18.04
CA SER A 7 5.72 -4.03 16.62
C SER A 7 4.32 -4.08 15.99
N LEU A 8 3.34 -4.69 16.68
CA LEU A 8 1.95 -4.74 16.21
C LEU A 8 1.35 -3.34 16.11
N ILE A 9 1.49 -2.52 17.15
CA ILE A 9 0.96 -1.14 17.17
C ILE A 9 1.59 -0.33 16.03
N SER A 10 2.89 -0.45 15.81
CA SER A 10 3.57 0.22 14.69
C SER A 10 3.01 -0.22 13.33
N VAL A 11 2.81 -1.52 13.10
CA VAL A 11 2.21 -2.00 11.85
C VAL A 11 0.80 -1.44 11.68
N LEU A 12 -0.05 -1.51 12.70
CA LEU A 12 -1.44 -1.04 12.61
C LEU A 12 -1.51 0.47 12.36
N ALA A 13 -0.67 1.26 13.03
CA ALA A 13 -0.61 2.70 12.84
C ALA A 13 -0.16 3.07 11.42
N VAL A 14 0.89 2.43 10.89
CA VAL A 14 1.35 2.70 9.53
C VAL A 14 0.34 2.20 8.49
N SER A 15 -0.26 1.03 8.68
CA SER A 15 -1.33 0.54 7.79
C SER A 15 -2.54 1.49 7.77
N ALA A 16 -2.94 2.03 8.92
CA ALA A 16 -4.01 3.03 8.99
C ALA A 16 -3.64 4.31 8.24
N LEU A 17 -2.43 4.82 8.42
CA LEU A 17 -1.94 5.99 7.68
C LEU A 17 -1.93 5.72 6.17
N LEU A 18 -1.44 4.57 5.73
CA LEU A 18 -1.42 4.19 4.32
C LEU A 18 -2.84 4.03 3.76
N CYS A 19 -3.79 3.52 4.54
CA CYS A 19 -5.21 3.51 4.16
C CYS A 19 -5.75 4.92 3.94
N LEU A 20 -5.50 5.84 4.88
CA LEU A 20 -5.95 7.24 4.78
C LEU A 20 -5.38 7.92 3.53
N ILE A 21 -4.11 7.65 3.21
CA ILE A 21 -3.44 8.17 2.02
C ILE A 21 -3.92 7.46 0.73
N ALA A 22 -4.27 6.18 0.78
CA ALA A 22 -4.70 5.45 -0.42
C ALA A 22 -6.17 5.72 -0.78
N LEU A 23 -7.02 6.01 0.22
CA LEU A 23 -8.47 6.14 0.06
C LEU A 23 -8.91 7.24 -0.92
N PRO A 24 -8.44 8.50 -0.82
CA PRO A 24 -8.90 9.53 -1.76
C PRO A 24 -8.40 9.28 -3.19
N LEU A 25 -7.26 8.60 -3.37
CA LEU A 25 -6.78 8.14 -4.68
C LEU A 25 -7.70 7.04 -5.25
N ALA A 26 -8.05 6.05 -4.44
CA ALA A 26 -8.96 4.96 -4.82
C ALA A 26 -10.35 5.47 -5.25
N LEU A 27 -10.79 6.59 -4.67
CA LEU A 27 -12.06 7.25 -4.91
C LEU A 27 -12.00 8.35 -6.00
N ASN A 28 -10.87 8.50 -6.72
CA ASN A 28 -10.68 9.54 -7.73
C ASN A 28 -10.91 10.99 -7.23
N LYS A 29 -10.68 11.27 -5.95
CA LYS A 29 -10.93 12.60 -5.35
C LYS A 29 -9.79 13.58 -5.56
N ILE A 30 -8.62 13.11 -5.97
CA ILE A 30 -7.40 13.91 -6.03
C ILE A 30 -7.14 14.35 -7.47
N PRO A 31 -7.20 15.66 -7.78
CA PRO A 31 -6.85 16.16 -9.10
C PRO A 31 -5.36 15.97 -9.39
N ARG A 32 -5.01 15.95 -10.68
CA ARG A 32 -3.62 15.81 -11.12
C ARG A 32 -2.74 16.88 -10.52
N ASN A 33 -1.68 16.45 -9.86
CA ASN A 33 -0.76 17.33 -9.16
C ASN A 33 0.66 16.73 -9.11
N ARG A 34 1.65 17.56 -8.75
CA ARG A 34 3.07 17.18 -8.76
C ARG A 34 3.57 16.60 -7.43
N LEU A 35 2.76 16.61 -6.37
CA LEU A 35 3.18 16.28 -5.01
C LEU A 35 2.69 14.90 -4.54
N TYR A 36 1.48 14.52 -4.91
CA TYR A 36 0.74 13.44 -4.30
C TYR A 36 0.03 12.56 -5.31
N GLY A 37 0.17 11.24 -5.16
CA GLY A 37 -0.33 10.22 -6.08
C GLY A 37 0.81 9.42 -6.73
N TYR A 38 0.43 8.46 -7.59
CA TYR A 38 1.34 7.64 -8.39
C TYR A 38 1.82 8.44 -9.61
N ARG A 39 2.96 9.11 -9.42
CA ARG A 39 3.49 10.11 -10.37
C ARG A 39 4.48 9.48 -11.33
N THR A 40 4.11 9.47 -12.60
CA THR A 40 4.96 9.08 -13.72
C THR A 40 4.80 10.12 -14.82
N ARG A 41 5.69 10.13 -15.82
CA ARG A 41 5.54 11.03 -16.98
C ARG A 41 4.17 10.86 -17.65
N ALA A 42 3.67 9.62 -17.74
CA ALA A 42 2.37 9.31 -18.32
C ALA A 42 1.19 9.84 -17.49
N THR A 43 1.21 9.65 -16.18
CA THR A 43 0.12 10.13 -15.31
C THR A 43 0.10 11.65 -15.17
N LEU A 44 1.25 12.31 -15.32
CA LEU A 44 1.34 13.77 -15.32
C LEU A 44 0.97 14.41 -16.67
N ALA A 45 0.99 13.66 -17.77
CA ALA A 45 0.63 14.18 -19.09
C ALA A 45 -0.88 14.13 -19.38
N ASP A 46 -1.61 13.18 -18.81
CA ASP A 46 -3.01 12.88 -19.16
C ASP A 46 -3.88 12.65 -17.91
N ASP A 47 -4.97 13.40 -17.76
CA ASP A 47 -5.89 13.26 -16.62
C ASP A 47 -6.59 11.90 -16.62
N GLY A 48 -6.90 11.34 -17.79
CA GLY A 48 -7.46 10.00 -17.89
C GLY A 48 -6.52 8.93 -17.32
N MET A 49 -5.24 8.99 -17.71
CA MET A 49 -4.19 8.14 -17.15
C MET A 49 -3.96 8.41 -15.65
N TRP A 50 -4.03 9.67 -15.21
CA TRP A 50 -3.90 10.05 -13.81
C TRP A 50 -4.92 9.31 -12.93
N TYR A 51 -6.21 9.45 -13.23
CA TYR A 51 -7.27 8.86 -12.42
C TYR A 51 -7.25 7.33 -12.52
N ALA A 52 -7.06 6.77 -13.71
CA ALA A 52 -6.98 5.32 -13.88
C ALA A 52 -5.85 4.68 -13.05
N ALA A 53 -4.64 5.24 -13.12
CA ALA A 53 -3.50 4.72 -12.38
C ALA A 53 -3.61 4.94 -10.87
N ASN A 54 -4.05 6.13 -10.43
CA ASN A 54 -4.20 6.43 -9.00
C ASN A 54 -5.33 5.63 -8.35
N ALA A 55 -6.45 5.42 -9.03
CA ALA A 55 -7.52 4.55 -8.53
C ALA A 55 -7.05 3.10 -8.42
N TYR A 56 -6.31 2.62 -9.42
CA TYR A 56 -5.74 1.27 -9.39
C TYR A 56 -4.75 1.12 -8.22
N PHE A 57 -3.80 2.05 -8.09
CA PHE A 57 -2.83 2.07 -7.00
C PHE A 57 -3.51 2.12 -5.63
N GLY A 58 -4.42 3.08 -5.42
CA GLY A 58 -5.13 3.25 -4.17
C GLY A 58 -5.89 1.99 -3.75
N LYS A 59 -6.62 1.35 -4.68
CA LYS A 59 -7.35 0.09 -4.40
C LYS A 59 -6.40 -1.05 -4.03
N ARG A 60 -5.30 -1.23 -4.77
CA ARG A 60 -4.32 -2.29 -4.49
C ARG A 60 -3.59 -2.05 -3.18
N MET A 61 -3.26 -0.80 -2.89
CA MET A 61 -2.63 -0.39 -1.63
C MET A 61 -3.55 -0.67 -0.44
N LEU A 62 -4.85 -0.30 -0.52
CA LEU A 62 -5.84 -0.60 0.52
C LEU A 62 -5.93 -2.10 0.80
N VAL A 63 -6.09 -2.92 -0.25
CA VAL A 63 -6.15 -4.38 -0.09
C VAL A 63 -4.86 -4.92 0.53
N ALA A 64 -3.70 -4.47 0.05
CA ALA A 64 -2.40 -4.90 0.54
C ALA A 64 -2.21 -4.62 2.04
N VAL A 65 -2.46 -3.39 2.48
CA VAL A 65 -2.22 -2.99 3.88
C VAL A 65 -3.27 -3.56 4.83
N LEU A 66 -4.52 -3.75 4.39
CA LEU A 66 -5.58 -4.37 5.20
C LEU A 66 -5.30 -5.87 5.41
N LEU A 67 -4.91 -6.58 4.36
CA LEU A 67 -4.54 -8.00 4.48
C LEU A 67 -3.27 -8.17 5.31
N GLY A 68 -2.26 -7.31 5.13
CA GLY A 68 -1.05 -7.32 5.94
C GLY A 68 -1.31 -7.05 7.42
N ALA A 69 -2.17 -6.06 7.72
CA ALA A 69 -2.59 -5.77 9.09
C ALA A 69 -3.34 -6.95 9.74
N LEU A 70 -4.29 -7.55 9.02
CA LEU A 70 -5.05 -8.71 9.50
C LEU A 70 -4.13 -9.92 9.74
N ALA A 71 -3.19 -10.18 8.83
CA ALA A 71 -2.20 -11.24 9.00
C ALA A 71 -1.33 -11.00 10.25
N MET A 72 -0.89 -9.76 10.48
CA MET A 72 -0.10 -9.43 11.67
C MET A 72 -0.88 -9.58 12.99
N VAL A 73 -2.18 -9.25 12.99
CA VAL A 73 -3.06 -9.53 14.14
C VAL A 73 -3.15 -11.04 14.37
N ALA A 74 -3.36 -11.85 13.33
CA ALA A 74 -3.42 -13.30 13.46
C ALA A 74 -2.11 -13.89 14.01
N ILE A 75 -0.96 -13.47 13.48
CA ILE A 75 0.37 -13.92 13.94
C ILE A 75 0.61 -13.55 15.40
N TYR A 76 0.24 -12.32 15.81
CA TYR A 76 0.32 -11.90 17.21
C TYR A 76 -0.51 -12.78 18.13
N ARG A 77 -1.73 -13.14 17.72
CA ARG A 77 -2.64 -13.99 18.52
C ARG A 77 -2.17 -15.43 18.63
N ILE A 78 -1.50 -15.95 17.60
CA ILE A 78 -0.93 -17.30 17.61
C ILE A 78 0.29 -17.37 18.54
N GLY A 79 1.11 -16.32 18.60
CA GLY A 79 2.17 -16.17 19.61
C GLY A 79 3.34 -17.16 19.48
N THR A 80 3.55 -17.76 18.30
CA THR A 80 4.59 -18.80 18.10
C THR A 80 5.95 -18.26 17.68
N LEU A 81 6.04 -16.98 17.30
CA LEU A 81 7.29 -16.40 16.79
C LEU A 81 8.19 -15.89 17.93
N SER A 82 9.49 -16.09 17.77
CA SER A 82 10.49 -15.42 18.61
C SER A 82 10.41 -13.89 18.40
N PRO A 83 10.89 -13.07 19.36
CA PRO A 83 10.89 -11.62 19.25
C PRO A 83 11.52 -11.10 17.94
N ASP A 84 12.69 -11.64 17.57
CA ASP A 84 13.42 -11.25 16.37
C ASP A 84 12.67 -11.62 15.09
N ALA A 85 12.07 -12.81 15.05
CA ALA A 85 11.26 -13.23 13.92
C ALA A 85 10.01 -12.36 13.76
N PHE A 86 9.37 -12.00 14.87
CA PHE A 86 8.18 -11.15 14.86
C PHE A 86 8.48 -9.75 14.28
N ILE A 87 9.60 -9.12 14.66
CA ILE A 87 10.02 -7.84 14.10
C ILE A 87 10.24 -7.95 12.59
N LYS A 88 10.99 -8.96 12.14
CA LYS A 88 11.29 -9.17 10.71
C LYS A 88 10.00 -9.37 9.90
N VAL A 89 9.10 -10.23 10.40
CA VAL A 89 7.80 -10.49 9.76
C VAL A 89 6.94 -9.22 9.72
N SER A 90 6.95 -8.40 10.77
CA SER A 90 6.23 -7.12 10.80
C SER A 90 6.68 -6.18 9.68
N VAL A 91 7.99 -6.06 9.45
CA VAL A 91 8.54 -5.24 8.36
C VAL A 91 8.16 -5.82 6.99
N VAL A 92 8.27 -7.13 6.82
CA VAL A 92 7.92 -7.81 5.56
C VAL A 92 6.45 -7.63 5.21
N MET A 93 5.55 -7.82 6.18
CA MET A 93 4.08 -7.68 5.98
C MET A 93 3.67 -6.26 5.62
N LEU A 94 4.42 -5.26 6.03
CA LEU A 94 4.17 -3.87 5.67
C LEU A 94 4.74 -3.53 4.28
N THR A 95 5.99 -3.93 4.02
CA THR A 95 6.76 -3.46 2.86
C THR A 95 6.47 -4.24 1.58
N VAL A 96 6.38 -5.57 1.65
CA VAL A 96 6.24 -6.43 0.46
C VAL A 96 4.89 -6.23 -0.22
N PRO A 97 3.73 -6.31 0.47
CA PRO A 97 2.43 -6.09 -0.18
C PRO A 97 2.30 -4.68 -0.78
N SER A 98 2.81 -3.66 -0.08
CA SER A 98 2.85 -2.27 -0.56
C SER A 98 3.71 -2.12 -1.82
N GLY A 99 4.89 -2.75 -1.85
CA GLY A 99 5.77 -2.80 -3.01
C GLY A 99 5.10 -3.51 -4.20
N VAL A 100 4.41 -4.63 -3.96
CA VAL A 100 3.62 -5.34 -4.99
C VAL A 100 2.53 -4.43 -5.56
N ALA A 101 1.78 -3.70 -4.73
CA ALA A 101 0.76 -2.75 -5.21
C ALA A 101 1.38 -1.66 -6.11
N ALA A 102 2.56 -1.15 -5.75
CA ALA A 102 3.29 -0.17 -6.56
C ALA A 102 3.78 -0.77 -7.89
N LEU A 103 4.32 -1.98 -7.88
CA LEU A 103 4.79 -2.68 -9.08
C LEU A 103 3.63 -3.01 -10.03
N LEU A 104 2.52 -3.51 -9.51
CA LEU A 104 1.32 -3.79 -10.29
C LEU A 104 0.79 -2.52 -10.99
N THR A 105 0.85 -1.37 -10.30
CA THR A 105 0.48 -0.09 -10.90
C THR A 105 1.41 0.30 -12.04
N HIS A 106 2.72 0.08 -11.89
CA HIS A 106 3.69 0.33 -12.96
C HIS A 106 3.39 -0.51 -14.21
N PHE A 107 3.13 -1.81 -14.02
CA PHE A 107 2.76 -2.69 -15.12
C PHE A 107 1.42 -2.32 -15.74
N PHE A 108 0.44 -1.91 -14.94
CA PHE A 108 -0.85 -1.41 -15.41
C PHE A 108 -0.69 -0.18 -16.32
N ILE A 109 0.12 0.81 -15.92
CA ILE A 109 0.41 1.99 -16.77
C ILE A 109 1.08 1.55 -18.07
N ARG A 110 2.10 0.68 -18.00
CA ARG A 110 2.82 0.19 -19.19
C ARG A 110 1.91 -0.55 -20.16
N ALA A 111 1.02 -1.40 -19.67
CA ALA A 111 0.06 -2.11 -20.51
C ALA A 111 -0.89 -1.14 -21.23
N ARG A 112 -1.35 -0.09 -20.52
CA ARG A 112 -2.27 0.91 -21.09
C ARG A 112 -1.60 1.85 -22.10
N LEU A 113 -0.29 2.08 -21.98
CA LEU A 113 0.48 2.83 -22.98
C LEU A 113 0.71 2.04 -24.26
N ARG A 114 0.80 0.70 -24.20
CA ARG A 114 1.00 -0.15 -25.40
C ARG A 114 -0.26 -0.32 -26.23
N GLY A 115 -1.44 -0.11 -25.65
CA GLY A 115 -2.73 -0.21 -26.34
C GLY A 115 -3.29 1.12 -26.83
N ARG A 116 -2.52 2.21 -26.72
CA ARG A 116 -2.80 3.53 -27.32
C ARG A 116 -1.98 3.69 -28.57
#